data_AF-A0A6J2CDV0-F1
#
_entry.id   AF-A0A6J2CDV0-F1
#
_cell.length_a   1.000
_cell.length_b   1.000
_cell.length_c   1.000
_cell.angle_alpha   90.00
_cell.angle_beta   90.00
_cell.angle_gamma   90.00
#
_symmetry.space_group_name_H-M   'P 1'
#
loop_
_entity.id
_entity.type
_entity.pdbx_description
1 polymer ?
#
loop_
_entity_poly.entity_id
_entity_poly.type
_entity_poly.pdbx_seq_one_letter_code
_entity_poly.pdbx_strand_id
1 'polypeptide(L)'
;MVNEKKPVMFPIPESTGFMKKRSYSVQILALQEVSVVGAAGTLLLCFDCSVPQESKPIGPIKNSPSEKRHIASLEKNLYADIEAAWLALMTRYGIHPENVSIYGHSRGTGPSVGLAAQSESAAATIHSPLTSGMGVTFPDTKKTYCLDAFPNIDKNSKITSPVLIIHGAEDEVNDFSHGLPLFEHCQRPMEPLWVKGAGHNDVELYGWYLERLNQFVSQELEREHKQGE
;
A
#
# COMPACT_ATOMS: atom_id res chain seq x y z
N MET A 1 36.46 -8.36 -8.68
CA MET A 1 36.37 -7.02 -8.06
C MET A 1 34.94 -6.53 -8.26
N VAL A 2 34.13 -6.62 -7.22
CA VAL A 2 32.74 -6.12 -7.26
C VAL A 2 32.83 -4.61 -7.03
N ASN A 3 32.28 -3.84 -7.98
CA ASN A 3 32.39 -2.39 -7.99
C ASN A 3 31.23 -1.81 -7.18
N GLU A 4 31.49 -1.41 -5.94
CA GLU A 4 30.52 -0.72 -5.09
C GLU A 4 30.26 0.69 -5.65
N LYS A 5 29.09 0.88 -6.27
CA LYS A 5 28.65 2.23 -6.66
C LYS A 5 28.12 2.96 -5.43
N LYS A 6 28.84 3.99 -4.99
CA LYS A 6 28.41 4.92 -3.94
C LYS A 6 27.22 5.78 -4.43
N PRO A 7 26.25 6.09 -3.56
CA PRO A 7 25.12 6.93 -3.92
C PRO A 7 25.55 8.38 -4.20
N VAL A 8 25.07 8.94 -5.31
CA VAL A 8 25.26 10.35 -5.69
C VAL A 8 24.00 11.11 -5.31
N MET A 9 24.15 12.16 -4.50
CA MET A 9 23.07 13.00 -4.01
C MET A 9 22.91 14.22 -4.93
N PHE A 10 21.72 14.44 -5.47
CA PHE A 10 21.42 15.63 -6.29
C PHE A 10 20.52 16.61 -5.52
N PRO A 11 20.75 17.94 -5.63
CA PRO A 11 19.97 18.94 -4.92
C PRO A 11 18.56 19.11 -5.54
N ILE A 12 17.55 19.21 -4.69
CA ILE A 12 16.14 19.42 -5.08
C ILE A 12 15.90 20.93 -5.30
N PRO A 13 15.24 21.37 -6.38
CA PRO A 13 14.97 22.80 -6.60
C PRO A 13 13.86 23.30 -5.66
N GLU A 14 14.13 24.39 -4.96
CA GLU A 14 13.13 25.13 -4.18
C GLU A 14 12.22 25.93 -5.12
N SER A 15 11.05 25.42 -5.48
CA SER A 15 9.91 26.29 -5.82
C SER A 15 8.59 25.52 -5.88
N THR A 16 7.80 25.59 -4.81
CA THR A 16 6.37 25.94 -4.81
C THR A 16 5.88 25.78 -3.38
N GLY A 17 5.55 26.92 -2.75
CA GLY A 17 5.20 26.98 -1.34
C GLY A 17 3.83 26.36 -1.06
N PHE A 18 3.82 25.09 -0.67
CA PHE A 18 2.74 24.52 0.15
C PHE A 18 3.16 23.23 0.88
N MET A 19 4.39 23.12 1.38
CA MET A 19 4.79 22.04 2.29
C MET A 19 5.83 22.51 3.30
N LYS A 20 5.35 23.11 4.39
CA LYS A 20 6.09 23.15 5.67
C LYS A 20 5.11 22.71 6.75
N LYS A 21 5.35 21.50 7.28
CA LYS A 21 4.65 20.78 8.36
C LYS A 21 3.83 19.57 7.90
N ARG A 22 4.54 18.47 7.65
CA ARG A 22 4.39 17.17 8.34
C ARG A 22 5.52 16.29 7.82
N SER A 23 6.61 16.32 8.59
CA SER A 23 7.69 15.33 8.56
C SER A 23 7.08 13.93 8.70
N TYR A 24 7.77 12.87 8.25
CA TYR A 24 7.34 11.45 8.24
C TYR A 24 6.58 10.95 6.99
N SER A 25 6.71 11.60 5.84
CA SER A 25 6.48 10.89 4.56
C SER A 25 7.54 9.80 4.42
N VAL A 26 7.22 8.65 5.01
CA VAL A 26 7.79 7.31 4.98
C VAL A 26 9.13 7.19 4.25
N GLN A 27 10.17 6.80 5.00
CA GLN A 27 11.46 6.31 4.49
C GLN A 27 11.29 4.96 3.74
N ILE A 28 10.44 4.92 2.71
CA ILE A 28 10.32 3.80 1.76
C ILE A 28 11.34 3.95 0.60
N LEU A 29 12.20 4.97 0.63
CA LEU A 29 13.28 5.17 -0.34
C LEU A 29 14.54 4.41 0.07
N ALA A 30 14.49 3.07 0.01
CA ALA A 30 15.71 2.24 0.04
C ALA A 30 15.58 0.87 -0.66
N LEU A 31 14.48 0.59 -1.37
CA LEU A 31 14.35 -0.59 -2.24
C LEU A 31 13.97 -0.11 -3.65
N GLN A 32 14.58 -0.67 -4.67
CA GLN A 32 15.03 0.03 -5.88
C GLN A 32 13.95 0.55 -6.86
N GLU A 33 14.21 1.79 -7.28
CA GLU A 33 13.96 2.50 -8.55
C GLU A 33 12.56 2.93 -9.04
N VAL A 34 11.43 2.36 -8.63
CA VAL A 34 10.11 2.98 -8.98
C VAL A 34 9.09 2.84 -7.86
N SER A 35 8.73 3.98 -7.25
CA SER A 35 7.53 4.11 -6.40
C SER A 35 6.51 4.98 -7.11
N VAL A 36 5.33 4.43 -7.41
CA VAL A 36 4.18 5.23 -7.86
C VAL A 36 3.24 5.40 -6.68
N VAL A 37 3.11 6.64 -6.21
CA VAL A 37 2.28 7.00 -5.05
C VAL A 37 0.84 7.18 -5.51
N GLY A 38 -0.08 6.38 -4.98
CA GLY A 38 -1.53 6.61 -5.07
C GLY A 38 -1.99 7.60 -3.99
N ALA A 39 -3.14 8.24 -4.18
CA ALA A 39 -3.66 9.18 -3.20
C ALA A 39 -3.96 8.50 -1.84
N ALA A 40 -3.87 9.28 -0.74
CA ALA A 40 -4.37 8.95 0.60
C ALA A 40 -3.83 7.66 1.29
N GLY A 41 -2.51 7.42 1.22
CA GLY A 41 -1.84 6.37 2.02
C GLY A 41 -1.62 5.05 1.29
N THR A 42 -1.81 5.03 -0.03
CA THR A 42 -1.57 3.88 -0.89
C THR A 42 -0.27 4.04 -1.68
N LEU A 43 0.53 2.99 -1.76
CA LEU A 43 1.80 2.98 -2.47
C LEU A 43 1.95 1.69 -3.29
N LEU A 44 2.38 1.79 -4.54
CA LEU A 44 2.78 0.63 -5.33
C LEU A 44 4.31 0.57 -5.35
N LEU A 45 4.85 -0.56 -4.91
CA LEU A 45 6.28 -0.84 -4.86
C LEU A 45 6.64 -1.77 -6.01
N CYS A 46 7.55 -1.34 -6.87
CA CYS A 46 8.11 -2.19 -7.91
C CYS A 46 9.37 -2.86 -7.39
N PHE A 47 9.48 -4.17 -7.61
CA PHE A 47 10.70 -4.93 -7.38
C PHE A 47 11.30 -5.29 -8.73
N ASP A 48 12.49 -4.76 -8.98
CA ASP A 48 13.25 -4.88 -10.22
C ASP A 48 12.76 -3.97 -11.37
N CYS A 49 13.60 -2.99 -11.70
CA CYS A 49 13.41 -2.07 -12.80
C CYS A 49 14.76 -1.82 -13.49
N SER A 50 15.12 -2.67 -14.45
CA SER A 50 16.00 -2.26 -15.56
C SER A 50 15.16 -1.47 -16.58
N VAL A 51 14.63 -0.31 -16.18
CA VAL A 51 13.77 0.51 -17.06
C VAL A 51 14.64 1.31 -18.03
N PRO A 52 14.40 1.25 -19.35
CA PRO A 52 14.98 2.19 -20.30
C PRO A 52 14.48 3.61 -19.96
N GLN A 53 15.42 4.50 -19.63
CA GLN A 53 15.18 5.91 -19.30
C GLN A 53 14.71 6.69 -20.54
N GLU A 54 13.46 6.51 -20.98
CA GLU A 54 12.80 7.44 -21.91
C GLU A 54 11.52 7.99 -21.29
N SER A 55 11.69 9.10 -20.57
CA SER A 55 10.58 9.88 -20.03
C SER A 55 9.83 10.60 -21.16
N LYS A 56 8.64 10.10 -21.54
CA LYS A 56 7.67 10.93 -22.29
C LYS A 56 7.03 11.98 -21.36
N PRO A 57 6.89 13.24 -21.80
CA PRO A 57 6.35 14.32 -20.97
C PRO A 57 4.89 14.08 -20.57
N ILE A 58 4.55 14.55 -19.38
CA ILE A 58 3.22 14.43 -18.77
C ILE A 58 2.26 15.39 -19.49
N GLY A 59 1.25 14.86 -20.18
CA GLY A 59 0.12 15.65 -20.68
C GLY A 59 -0.87 15.99 -19.55
N PRO A 60 -1.61 17.10 -19.65
CA PRO A 60 -2.50 17.53 -18.57
C PRO A 60 -3.67 16.56 -18.39
N ILE A 61 -3.86 16.11 -17.15
CA ILE A 61 -5.04 15.37 -16.71
C ILE A 61 -6.20 16.39 -16.66
N LYS A 62 -7.28 16.12 -17.40
CA LYS A 62 -8.46 16.98 -17.44
C LYS A 62 -9.32 16.74 -16.22
N ASN A 63 -9.50 17.76 -15.38
CA ASN A 63 -10.49 17.74 -14.29
C ASN A 63 -11.91 17.88 -14.85
N SER A 64 -12.85 17.07 -14.35
CA SER A 64 -14.28 17.20 -14.61
C SER A 64 -14.98 17.93 -13.44
N PRO A 65 -16.12 18.61 -13.70
CA PRO A 65 -16.65 19.60 -12.76
C PRO A 65 -17.70 19.05 -11.78
N SER A 66 -17.84 19.79 -10.68
CA SER A 66 -18.96 19.96 -9.75
C SER A 66 -18.95 19.16 -8.44
N GLU A 67 -18.68 19.92 -7.38
CA GLU A 67 -18.98 19.65 -5.98
C GLU A 67 -20.47 19.36 -5.78
N LYS A 68 -20.80 18.17 -5.25
CA LYS A 68 -21.91 17.84 -4.31
C LYS A 68 -22.32 16.35 -4.42
N ARG A 69 -21.57 15.45 -3.78
CA ARG A 69 -21.97 14.08 -3.34
C ARG A 69 -20.82 13.47 -2.51
N HIS A 70 -20.67 13.92 -1.26
CA HIS A 70 -19.33 14.03 -0.66
C HIS A 70 -18.68 12.75 -0.08
N ILE A 71 -19.35 11.59 0.03
CA ILE A 71 -18.71 10.37 0.59
C ILE A 71 -18.63 9.22 -0.44
N ALA A 72 -19.72 8.89 -1.12
CA ALA A 72 -19.71 7.89 -2.20
C ALA A 72 -18.82 8.30 -3.39
N SER A 73 -18.56 9.59 -3.57
CA SER A 73 -17.60 10.09 -4.56
C SER A 73 -16.15 9.89 -4.12
N LEU A 74 -15.85 9.93 -2.82
CA LEU A 74 -14.48 9.88 -2.34
C LEU A 74 -13.90 8.46 -2.38
N GLU A 75 -14.65 7.47 -1.90
CA GLU A 75 -14.24 6.07 -1.98
C GLU A 75 -14.02 5.64 -3.45
N LYS A 76 -14.96 5.98 -4.34
CA LYS A 76 -14.81 5.71 -5.77
C LYS A 76 -13.58 6.35 -6.38
N ASN A 77 -13.27 7.59 -5.99
CA ASN A 77 -12.07 8.27 -6.45
C ASN A 77 -10.81 7.54 -5.97
N LEU A 78 -10.79 7.03 -4.74
CA LEU A 78 -9.64 6.27 -4.23
C LEU A 78 -9.40 4.95 -4.97
N TYR A 79 -10.48 4.24 -5.34
CA TYR A 79 -10.34 3.07 -6.24
C TYR A 79 -9.86 3.49 -7.63
N ALA A 80 -10.43 4.55 -8.21
CA ALA A 80 -10.00 5.04 -9.52
C ALA A 80 -8.53 5.48 -9.52
N ASP A 81 -8.05 6.11 -8.45
CA ASP A 81 -6.67 6.57 -8.31
C ASP A 81 -5.68 5.38 -8.27
N ILE A 82 -5.97 4.33 -7.48
CA ILE A 82 -5.09 3.16 -7.42
C ILE A 82 -5.12 2.35 -8.72
N GLU A 83 -6.30 2.23 -9.36
CA GLU A 83 -6.44 1.55 -10.65
C GLU A 83 -5.68 2.30 -11.76
N ALA A 84 -5.72 3.63 -11.77
CA ALA A 84 -4.96 4.44 -12.71
C ALA A 84 -3.44 4.29 -12.49
N ALA A 85 -2.99 4.25 -11.23
CA ALA A 85 -1.59 4.01 -10.90
C ALA A 85 -1.13 2.61 -11.34
N TRP A 86 -1.93 1.58 -11.06
CA TRP A 86 -1.69 0.21 -11.51
C TRP A 86 -1.59 0.12 -13.03
N LEU A 87 -2.56 0.68 -13.76
CA LEU A 87 -2.55 0.69 -15.21
C LEU A 87 -1.33 1.42 -15.78
N ALA A 88 -0.90 2.51 -15.15
CA ALA A 88 0.30 3.23 -15.57
C ALA A 88 1.58 2.38 -15.43
N LEU A 89 1.73 1.60 -14.36
CA LEU A 89 2.85 0.66 -14.20
C LEU A 89 2.90 -0.33 -15.37
N MET A 90 1.76 -0.95 -15.69
CA MET A 90 1.68 -1.96 -16.75
C MET A 90 1.89 -1.37 -18.14
N THR A 91 1.21 -0.26 -18.45
CA THR A 91 1.13 0.25 -19.83
C THR A 91 2.21 1.25 -20.19
N ARG A 92 2.56 2.14 -19.26
CA ARG A 92 3.53 3.22 -19.50
C ARG A 92 4.94 2.79 -19.13
N TYR A 93 5.09 2.03 -18.05
CA TYR A 93 6.39 1.62 -17.55
C TYR A 93 6.75 0.18 -17.92
N GLY A 94 5.81 -0.61 -18.48
CA GLY A 94 6.06 -1.98 -18.92
C GLY A 94 6.39 -2.93 -17.77
N ILE A 95 6.00 -2.58 -16.55
CA ILE A 95 6.25 -3.38 -15.35
C ILE A 95 5.20 -4.48 -15.32
N HIS A 96 5.62 -5.72 -15.13
CA HIS A 96 4.72 -6.86 -15.03
C HIS A 96 4.05 -6.96 -13.64
N PRO A 97 2.80 -7.47 -13.53
CA PRO A 97 2.09 -7.62 -12.26
C PRO A 97 2.87 -8.39 -11.19
N GLU A 98 3.58 -9.45 -11.58
CA GLU A 98 4.38 -10.28 -10.68
C GLU A 98 5.57 -9.54 -10.04
N ASN A 99 5.88 -8.34 -10.52
CA ASN A 99 6.97 -7.48 -10.02
C ASN A 99 6.44 -6.28 -9.20
N VAL A 100 5.13 -6.19 -8.99
CA VAL A 100 4.51 -5.08 -8.23
C VAL A 100 3.94 -5.59 -6.92
N SER A 101 4.37 -5.01 -5.80
CA SER A 101 3.69 -5.15 -4.52
C SER A 101 2.80 -3.96 -4.19
N ILE A 102 1.60 -4.28 -3.71
CA ILE A 102 0.60 -3.30 -3.32
C ILE A 102 0.76 -3.02 -1.84
N TYR A 103 0.96 -1.76 -1.46
CA TYR A 103 1.04 -1.31 -0.08
C TYR A 103 -0.12 -0.35 0.23
N GLY A 104 -0.86 -0.63 1.29
CA GLY A 104 -1.92 0.24 1.79
C GLY A 104 -1.73 0.55 3.26
N HIS A 105 -1.86 1.82 3.66
CA HIS A 105 -1.84 2.25 5.05
C HIS A 105 -3.16 2.90 5.46
N SER A 106 -3.72 2.48 6.59
CA SER A 106 -4.94 3.06 7.18
C SER A 106 -6.08 3.06 6.15
N ARG A 107 -6.65 4.22 5.82
CA ARG A 107 -7.68 4.36 4.76
C ARG A 107 -7.24 3.84 3.39
N GLY A 108 -5.94 3.89 3.09
CA GLY A 108 -5.37 3.35 1.86
C GLY A 108 -5.49 1.83 1.75
N THR A 109 -5.73 1.11 2.86
CA THR A 109 -6.00 -0.34 2.83
C THR A 109 -7.25 -0.69 2.05
N GLY A 110 -8.26 0.19 2.04
CA GLY A 110 -9.48 0.02 1.24
C GLY A 110 -9.25 -0.23 -0.26
N PRO A 111 -8.72 0.77 -1.00
CA PRO A 111 -8.38 0.60 -2.41
C PRO A 111 -7.30 -0.47 -2.63
N SER A 112 -6.33 -0.61 -1.72
CA SER A 112 -5.25 -1.59 -1.84
C SER A 112 -5.74 -3.04 -1.79
N VAL A 113 -6.56 -3.38 -0.80
CA VAL A 113 -7.21 -4.70 -0.69
C VAL A 113 -8.12 -4.94 -1.90
N GLY A 114 -8.87 -3.92 -2.33
CA GLY A 114 -9.72 -4.06 -3.52
C GLY A 114 -8.95 -4.31 -4.81
N LEU A 115 -7.78 -3.68 -5.00
CA LEU A 115 -6.91 -3.93 -6.14
C LEU A 115 -6.27 -5.33 -6.03
N ALA A 116 -5.71 -5.68 -4.88
CA ALA A 116 -5.07 -6.98 -4.63
C ALA A 116 -6.05 -8.15 -4.79
N ALA A 117 -7.34 -7.95 -4.50
CA ALA A 117 -8.39 -8.95 -4.69
C ALA A 117 -8.76 -9.17 -6.18
N GLN A 118 -8.29 -8.31 -7.08
CA GLN A 118 -8.62 -8.33 -8.51
C GLN A 118 -7.39 -8.47 -9.41
N SER A 119 -6.19 -8.55 -8.83
CA SER A 119 -4.92 -8.57 -9.58
C SER A 119 -3.94 -9.58 -8.99
N GLU A 120 -3.16 -10.21 -9.86
CA GLU A 120 -2.08 -11.12 -9.47
C GLU A 120 -0.80 -10.33 -9.22
N SER A 121 -0.81 -9.51 -8.17
CA SER A 121 0.37 -8.76 -7.73
C SER A 121 1.44 -9.68 -7.14
N ALA A 122 2.69 -9.22 -7.05
CA ALA A 122 3.76 -9.93 -6.35
C ALA A 122 3.38 -10.23 -4.89
N ALA A 123 2.79 -9.24 -4.22
CA ALA A 123 2.39 -9.32 -2.82
C ALA A 123 1.53 -8.12 -2.40
N ALA A 124 0.83 -8.24 -1.26
CA ALA A 124 0.15 -7.13 -0.63
C ALA A 124 0.67 -6.89 0.80
N THR A 125 1.01 -5.64 1.13
CA THR A 125 1.27 -5.21 2.51
C THR A 125 0.12 -4.32 2.98
N ILE A 126 -0.55 -4.74 4.03
CA ILE A 126 -1.71 -4.05 4.59
C ILE A 126 -1.35 -3.55 6.00
N HIS A 127 -1.13 -2.24 6.10
CA HIS A 127 -0.63 -1.58 7.30
C HIS A 127 -1.74 -0.80 8.03
N SER A 128 -1.86 -0.99 9.34
CA SER A 128 -2.88 -0.43 10.24
C SER A 128 -4.30 -0.48 9.62
N PRO A 129 -4.75 -1.67 9.17
CA PRO A 129 -5.98 -1.78 8.39
C PRO A 129 -7.25 -1.44 9.14
N LEU A 130 -8.29 -1.18 8.34
CA LEU A 130 -9.68 -1.30 8.74
C LEU A 130 -10.33 -2.53 8.10
N THR A 131 -11.24 -3.18 8.82
CA THR A 131 -12.10 -4.25 8.26
C THR A 131 -13.19 -3.68 7.37
N SER A 132 -13.80 -2.57 7.79
CA SER A 132 -14.72 -1.73 7.02
C SER A 132 -14.96 -0.40 7.73
N GLY A 133 -15.60 0.56 7.05
CA GLY A 133 -15.98 1.85 7.64
C GLY A 133 -16.98 1.70 8.78
N MET A 134 -17.93 0.77 8.66
CA MET A 134 -18.83 0.40 9.75
C MET A 134 -18.09 -0.27 10.90
N GLY A 135 -17.10 -1.13 10.61
CA GLY A 135 -16.27 -1.75 11.64
C GLY A 135 -15.56 -0.70 12.50
N VAL A 136 -14.99 0.34 11.87
CA VAL A 136 -14.31 1.41 12.61
C VAL A 136 -15.28 2.25 13.44
N THR A 137 -16.47 2.53 12.89
CA THR A 137 -17.48 3.38 13.58
C THR A 137 -18.23 2.61 14.68
N PHE A 138 -18.41 1.31 14.51
CA PHE A 138 -19.19 0.44 15.39
C PHE A 138 -18.41 -0.87 15.64
N PRO A 139 -17.45 -0.88 16.59
CA PRO A 139 -16.51 -2.00 16.79
C PRO A 139 -17.16 -3.36 17.07
N ASP A 140 -18.35 -3.37 17.68
CA ASP A 140 -19.10 -4.61 17.97
C ASP A 140 -19.80 -5.21 16.74
N THR A 141 -19.74 -4.53 15.59
CA THR A 141 -20.42 -4.94 14.37
C THR A 141 -19.65 -6.04 13.66
N LYS A 142 -20.20 -7.26 13.70
CA LYS A 142 -19.63 -8.44 13.02
C LYS A 142 -20.07 -8.62 11.56
N LYS A 143 -20.82 -7.67 11.00
CA LYS A 143 -21.40 -7.76 9.66
C LYS A 143 -21.14 -6.49 8.86
N THR A 144 -20.68 -6.64 7.63
CA THR A 144 -20.73 -5.57 6.64
C THR A 144 -22.17 -5.37 6.17
N TYR A 145 -22.54 -4.12 5.89
CA TYR A 145 -23.88 -3.76 5.42
C TYR A 145 -23.84 -3.29 3.96
N CYS A 146 -25.00 -3.30 3.29
CA CYS A 146 -25.15 -2.64 2.00
C CYS A 146 -24.79 -1.16 2.17
N LEU A 147 -23.84 -0.64 1.39
CA LEU A 147 -23.24 0.70 1.47
C LEU A 147 -22.14 0.89 2.55
N ASP A 148 -21.61 -0.18 3.12
CA ASP A 148 -20.42 -0.10 3.96
C ASP A 148 -19.20 0.35 3.14
N ALA A 149 -18.43 1.29 3.68
CA ALA A 149 -17.26 1.84 3.01
C ALA A 149 -16.08 0.86 3.18
N PHE A 150 -15.36 0.57 2.09
CA PHE A 150 -14.18 -0.29 2.12
C PHE A 150 -14.38 -1.62 2.87
N PRO A 151 -15.34 -2.49 2.47
CA PRO A 151 -15.56 -3.77 3.13
C PRO A 151 -14.39 -4.74 2.83
N ASN A 152 -13.25 -4.48 3.45
CA ASN A 152 -12.00 -5.21 3.25
C ASN A 152 -12.13 -6.65 3.72
N ILE A 153 -12.88 -6.89 4.80
CA ILE A 153 -13.12 -8.25 5.32
C ILE A 153 -13.79 -9.16 4.27
N ASP A 154 -14.63 -8.59 3.39
CA ASP A 154 -15.32 -9.33 2.32
C ASP A 154 -14.44 -9.55 1.08
N LYS A 155 -13.36 -8.76 0.93
CA LYS A 155 -12.47 -8.75 -0.22
C LYS A 155 -11.16 -9.49 0.04
N ASN A 156 -10.69 -9.47 1.27
CA ASN A 156 -9.38 -9.99 1.66
C ASN A 156 -9.23 -11.49 1.37
N SER A 157 -10.31 -12.25 1.52
CA SER A 157 -10.36 -13.67 1.17
C SER A 157 -10.25 -13.97 -0.31
N LYS A 158 -10.20 -12.96 -1.19
CA LYS A 158 -10.01 -13.11 -2.64
C LYS A 158 -8.57 -12.80 -3.08
N ILE A 159 -7.73 -12.30 -2.18
CA ILE A 159 -6.33 -12.03 -2.49
C ILE A 159 -5.59 -13.37 -2.60
N THR A 160 -5.02 -13.64 -3.77
CA THR A 160 -4.26 -14.86 -4.07
C THR A 160 -2.75 -14.67 -3.94
N SER A 161 -2.27 -13.43 -3.86
CA SER A 161 -0.87 -13.08 -3.58
C SER A 161 -0.53 -13.25 -2.09
N PRO A 162 0.75 -13.42 -1.73
CA PRO A 162 1.20 -13.34 -0.33
C PRO A 162 0.77 -12.01 0.33
N VAL A 163 0.26 -12.08 1.56
CA VAL A 163 -0.22 -10.91 2.30
C VAL A 163 0.52 -10.73 3.63
N LEU A 164 1.12 -9.57 3.83
CA LEU A 164 1.68 -9.14 5.11
C LEU A 164 0.73 -8.15 5.79
N ILE A 165 0.31 -8.45 7.02
CA ILE A 165 -0.42 -7.51 7.88
C ILE A 165 0.56 -6.90 8.89
N ILE A 166 0.52 -5.58 9.03
CA ILE A 166 1.27 -4.83 10.05
C ILE A 166 0.28 -4.00 10.85
N HIS A 167 0.33 -4.04 12.18
CA HIS A 167 -0.59 -3.27 13.04
C HIS A 167 0.04 -2.95 14.40
N GLY A 168 -0.18 -1.73 14.90
CA GLY A 168 0.10 -1.37 16.30
C GLY A 168 -0.87 -2.04 17.27
N ALA A 169 -0.36 -2.66 18.33
CA ALA A 169 -1.21 -3.34 19.31
C ALA A 169 -2.04 -2.39 20.19
N GLU A 170 -1.69 -1.10 20.20
CA GLU A 170 -2.33 -0.03 20.96
C GLU A 170 -2.97 1.02 20.03
N ASP A 171 -3.24 0.64 18.77
CA ASP A 171 -3.89 1.50 17.78
C ASP A 171 -5.30 1.90 18.24
N GLU A 172 -5.46 3.19 18.50
CA GLU A 172 -6.69 3.81 19.02
C GLU A 172 -7.61 4.34 17.92
N VAL A 173 -7.14 4.38 16.67
CA VAL A 173 -7.89 4.88 15.51
C VAL A 173 -8.53 3.74 14.76
N ASN A 174 -7.72 2.74 14.42
CA ASN A 174 -8.14 1.47 13.88
C ASN A 174 -7.75 0.41 14.91
N ASP A 175 -8.64 0.12 15.86
CA ASP A 175 -8.41 -0.87 16.91
C ASP A 175 -7.74 -2.17 16.38
N PHE A 176 -6.86 -2.77 17.19
CA PHE A 176 -6.14 -3.98 16.83
C PHE A 176 -7.07 -5.12 16.34
N SER A 177 -8.33 -5.14 16.78
CA SER A 177 -9.37 -6.06 16.29
C SER A 177 -9.68 -5.95 14.80
N HIS A 178 -9.18 -4.94 14.08
CA HIS A 178 -9.27 -4.86 12.63
C HIS A 178 -8.20 -5.69 11.91
N GLY A 179 -6.99 -5.76 12.47
CA GLY A 179 -5.86 -6.46 11.86
C GLY A 179 -6.00 -7.98 11.93
N LEU A 180 -6.39 -8.50 13.10
CA LEU A 180 -6.45 -9.94 13.33
C LEU A 180 -7.44 -10.68 12.40
N PRO A 181 -8.71 -10.24 12.23
CA PRO A 181 -9.63 -10.92 11.34
C PRO A 181 -9.17 -10.86 9.87
N LEU A 182 -8.55 -9.77 9.43
CA LEU A 182 -8.00 -9.70 8.08
C LEU A 182 -6.88 -10.71 7.89
N PHE A 183 -5.95 -10.81 8.84
CA PHE A 183 -4.91 -11.84 8.81
C PHE A 183 -5.50 -13.27 8.72
N GLU A 184 -6.49 -13.58 9.56
CA GLU A 184 -7.13 -14.91 9.60
C GLU A 184 -7.90 -15.26 8.32
N HIS A 185 -8.38 -14.28 7.56
CA HIS A 185 -9.14 -14.48 6.33
C HIS A 185 -8.30 -14.40 5.05
N CYS A 186 -6.99 -14.20 5.15
CA CYS A 186 -6.10 -14.25 3.99
C CYS A 186 -5.98 -15.69 3.46
N GLN A 187 -5.94 -15.86 2.13
CA GLN A 187 -5.63 -17.18 1.55
C GLN A 187 -4.15 -17.55 1.74
N ARG A 188 -3.26 -16.55 1.67
CA ARG A 188 -1.80 -16.70 1.78
C ARG A 188 -1.22 -15.70 2.78
N PRO A 189 -1.55 -15.82 4.08
CA PRO A 189 -0.99 -14.95 5.10
C PRO A 189 0.50 -15.24 5.29
N MET A 190 1.30 -14.18 5.34
CA MET A 190 2.68 -14.22 5.81
C MET A 190 2.73 -13.86 7.29
N GLU A 191 3.81 -14.22 7.98
CA GLU A 191 3.94 -13.94 9.41
C GLU A 191 3.69 -12.45 9.69
N PRO A 192 2.66 -12.09 10.48
CA PRO A 192 2.25 -10.71 10.66
C PRO A 192 3.21 -9.96 11.59
N LEU A 193 3.15 -8.63 11.57
CA LEU A 193 3.85 -7.80 12.55
C LEU A 193 2.86 -7.07 13.46
N TRP A 194 2.78 -7.53 14.69
CA TRP A 194 2.04 -6.87 15.76
C TRP A 194 3.01 -6.07 16.63
N VAL A 195 2.99 -4.74 16.51
CA VAL A 195 3.95 -3.89 17.22
C VAL A 195 3.37 -3.50 18.59
N LYS A 196 3.86 -4.16 19.64
CA LYS A 196 3.49 -3.83 21.03
C LYS A 196 3.96 -2.42 21.39
N GLY A 197 3.10 -1.62 22.02
CA GLY A 197 3.39 -0.23 22.36
C GLY A 197 3.14 0.79 21.25
N ALA A 198 2.87 0.35 20.02
CA ALA A 198 2.57 1.25 18.90
C ALA A 198 1.06 1.51 18.77
N GLY A 199 0.72 2.77 18.57
CA GLY A 199 -0.59 3.24 18.13
C GLY A 199 -0.71 3.35 16.61
N HIS A 200 -1.66 4.16 16.12
CA HIS A 200 -1.96 4.21 14.68
C HIS A 200 -0.84 4.78 13.79
N ASN A 201 -0.08 5.74 14.31
CA ASN A 201 0.81 6.60 13.50
C ASN A 201 2.28 6.55 13.91
N ASP A 202 2.65 5.60 14.76
CA ASP A 202 4.02 5.47 15.29
C ASP A 202 4.64 4.09 15.08
N VAL A 203 3.94 3.18 14.39
CA VAL A 203 4.44 1.83 14.04
C VAL A 203 5.79 1.92 13.33
N GLU A 204 5.95 2.87 12.40
CA GLU A 204 7.18 3.04 11.63
C GLU A 204 8.37 3.54 12.46
N LEU A 205 8.14 4.02 13.70
CA LEU A 205 9.20 4.45 14.61
C LEU A 205 9.92 3.26 15.28
N TYR A 206 9.34 2.07 15.21
CA TYR A 206 9.92 0.85 15.79
C TYR A 206 10.84 0.16 14.78
N GLY A 207 12.07 -0.16 15.17
CA GLY A 207 13.07 -0.78 14.27
C GLY A 207 12.59 -2.08 13.62
N TRP A 208 11.75 -2.85 14.31
CA TRP A 208 11.17 -4.10 13.81
C TRP A 208 10.28 -3.91 12.57
N TYR A 209 9.74 -2.71 12.34
CA TYR A 209 8.94 -2.39 11.15
C TYR A 209 9.77 -2.56 9.87
N LEU A 210 10.93 -1.92 9.80
CA LEU A 210 11.81 -2.01 8.63
C LEU A 210 12.42 -3.41 8.49
N GLU A 211 12.76 -4.05 9.61
CA GLU A 211 13.29 -5.42 9.61
C GLU A 211 12.28 -6.40 9.00
N ARG A 212 11.02 -6.38 9.44
CA ARG A 212 9.99 -7.27 8.92
C ARG A 212 9.68 -6.99 7.46
N LEU A 213 9.54 -5.72 7.07
CA LEU A 213 9.27 -5.34 5.69
C LEU A 213 10.39 -5.81 4.76
N ASN A 214 11.65 -5.62 5.17
CA ASN A 214 12.78 -6.09 4.38
C ASN A 214 12.84 -7.63 4.32
N GLN A 215 12.51 -8.34 5.41
CA GLN A 215 12.37 -9.79 5.38
C GLN A 215 11.29 -10.24 4.39
N PHE A 216 10.14 -9.57 4.39
CA PHE A 216 9.04 -9.88 3.48
C PHE A 216 9.47 -9.72 2.03
N VAL A 217 9.95 -8.53 1.68
CA VAL A 217 10.29 -8.17 0.31
C VAL A 217 11.51 -8.96 -0.20
N SER A 218 12.62 -8.90 0.53
CA SER A 218 13.92 -9.35 0.02
C SER A 218 14.18 -10.83 0.24
N GLN A 219 13.39 -11.51 1.07
CA GLN A 219 13.64 -12.92 1.38
C GLN A 219 12.45 -13.80 1.05
N GLU A 220 11.25 -13.40 1.48
CA GLU A 220 10.07 -14.22 1.31
C GLU A 220 9.57 -14.17 -0.15
N LEU A 221 9.46 -12.98 -0.75
CA LEU A 221 8.99 -12.86 -2.14
C LEU A 221 10.01 -13.38 -3.16
N GLU A 222 11.32 -13.18 -2.94
CA GLU A 222 12.35 -13.75 -3.83
C GLU A 222 12.38 -15.28 -3.84
N ARG A 223 12.05 -15.92 -2.70
CA ARG A 223 11.99 -17.39 -2.60
C ARG A 223 10.80 -17.96 -3.33
N GLU A 224 9.65 -17.28 -3.28
CA GLU A 224 8.43 -17.67 -3.99
C GLU A 224 8.66 -17.65 -5.50
N HIS A 225 9.33 -16.62 -6.02
CA HIS A 225 9.66 -16.53 -7.45
C HIS A 225 10.52 -17.71 -7.92
N LYS A 226 11.53 -18.11 -7.12
CA LYS A 226 12.45 -19.21 -7.44
C LYS A 226 11.84 -20.62 -7.28
N GLN A 227 10.72 -20.76 -6.58
CA GLN A 227 10.04 -22.06 -6.39
C GLN A 227 8.94 -22.30 -7.43
N GLY A 228 8.50 -21.27 -8.14
CA GLY A 228 7.49 -21.35 -9.21
C GLY A 228 8.06 -21.59 -10.62
N GLU A 229 9.38 -21.51 -10.81
CA GLU A 229 10.11 -21.88 -12.04
C GLU A 229 10.45 -23.39 -12.08
#